data_AF-A0A6V7IUR0-F1
#
_entry.id   AF-A0A6V7IUR0-F1
#
_cell.length_a   1.000
_cell.length_b   1.000
_cell.length_c   1.000
_cell.angle_alpha   90.00
_cell.angle_beta   90.00
_cell.angle_gamma   90.00
#
_symmetry.space_group_name_H-M   'P 1'
#
loop_
_entity.id
_entity.type
_entity.pdbx_description
1 polymer ?
#
loop_
_entity_poly.entity_id
_entity_poly.type
_entity_poly.pdbx_seq_one_letter_code
_entity_poly.pdbx_strand_id
1 'polypeptide(L)' 'VMDKYNPPDHFLPESYTCFFLLKMPRYSCKSVLRQKLKYAIHFCKSIDTDEYARVQQATNSDTDDTDSLASEEHTSL' A
#
# COMPACT_ATOMS: atom_id res chain seq x y z
N VAL A 1 -13.47 -10.29 14.56
CA VAL A 1 -12.55 -9.82 13.48
C VAL A 1 -13.12 -8.67 12.65
N MET A 2 -14.45 -8.60 12.43
CA MET A 2 -15.10 -7.42 11.82
C MET A 2 -15.13 -6.18 12.74
N ASP A 3 -14.81 -6.36 14.02
CA ASP A 3 -14.89 -5.34 15.08
C ASP A 3 -13.80 -4.25 14.95
N LYS A 4 -12.76 -4.50 14.15
CA LYS A 4 -11.67 -3.53 13.89
C LYS A 4 -12.18 -2.28 13.14
N TYR A 5 -13.26 -2.40 12.37
CA TYR A 5 -13.75 -1.33 11.49
C TYR A 5 -15.09 -0.77 11.97
N ASN A 6 -15.08 -0.12 13.14
CA ASN A 6 -16.27 0.51 13.70
C ASN A 6 -15.99 1.98 14.13
N PRO A 7 -16.63 2.98 13.50
CA PRO A 7 -17.49 2.85 12.32
C PRO A 7 -16.65 2.57 11.06
N PRO A 8 -17.18 1.79 10.10
CA PRO A 8 -16.43 1.29 8.95
C PRO A 8 -15.93 2.42 8.03
N ASP A 9 -16.67 3.51 7.94
CA ASP A 9 -16.36 4.66 7.08
C ASP A 9 -15.10 5.43 7.47
N HIS A 10 -14.54 5.15 8.65
CA HIS A 10 -13.29 5.76 9.11
C HIS A 10 -12.05 5.07 8.55
N PHE A 11 -12.18 3.86 7.98
CA PHE A 11 -11.05 3.05 7.58
C PHE A 11 -10.89 2.96 6.06
N LEU A 12 -9.64 2.84 5.61
CA LEU A 12 -9.31 2.50 4.23
C LEU A 12 -9.34 0.97 4.05
N PRO A 13 -9.47 0.47 2.81
CA PRO A 13 -9.32 -0.95 2.54
C PRO A 13 -7.88 -1.41 2.83
N GLU A 14 -7.74 -2.70 3.18
CA GLU A 14 -6.47 -3.32 3.54
C GLU A 14 -6.07 -4.33 2.46
N SER A 15 -4.88 -4.19 1.89
CA SER A 15 -4.33 -5.11 0.90
C SER A 15 -3.46 -6.17 1.54
N TYR A 16 -3.66 -7.42 1.13
CA TYR A 16 -2.71 -8.50 1.31
C TYR A 16 -2.16 -8.85 -0.08
N THR A 17 -0.92 -8.45 -0.33
CA THR A 17 -0.28 -8.57 -1.64
C THR A 17 0.05 -10.01 -1.96
N CYS A 18 0.56 -10.75 -0.98
CA CYS A 18 0.52 -12.21 -1.00
C CYS A 18 -0.96 -12.60 -1.09
N PHE A 19 -1.37 -13.25 -2.17
CA PHE A 19 -2.74 -13.72 -2.46
C PHE A 19 -3.72 -12.72 -3.13
N PHE A 20 -3.26 -11.55 -3.61
CA PHE A 20 -4.11 -10.58 -4.34
C PHE A 20 -5.45 -10.27 -3.64
N LEU A 21 -5.43 -10.18 -2.32
CA LEU A 21 -6.63 -10.06 -1.51
C LEU A 21 -6.80 -8.61 -1.04
N LEU A 22 -7.96 -8.04 -1.32
CA LEU A 22 -8.37 -6.75 -0.80
C LEU A 22 -9.49 -6.93 0.23
N LYS A 23 -9.20 -6.58 1.48
CA LYS A 23 -10.18 -6.61 2.56
C LYS A 23 -10.89 -5.26 2.67
N MET A 24 -12.19 -5.29 2.40
CA MET A 24 -13.03 -4.10 2.36
C MET A 24 -13.81 -3.94 3.69
N PRO A 25 -13.75 -2.76 4.34
CA PRO A 25 -14.73 -2.38 5.36
C PRO A 25 -16.15 -2.39 4.77
N ARG A 26 -17.16 -2.70 5.60
CA ARG A 26 -18.58 -2.62 5.21
C ARG A 26 -19.05 -1.17 5.24
N TYR A 27 -18.63 -0.39 4.25
CA TYR A 27 -19.00 1.02 4.14
C TYR A 27 -20.52 1.23 4.12
N SER A 28 -20.95 2.36 4.68
CA SER A 28 -22.37 2.70 4.81
C SER A 28 -23.09 2.85 3.47
N CYS A 29 -22.39 3.31 2.42
CA CYS A 29 -22.95 3.44 1.09
C CYS A 29 -21.90 3.37 -0.04
N LYS A 30 -22.39 3.22 -1.28
CA LYS A 30 -21.58 3.18 -2.51
C LYS A 30 -20.72 4.42 -2.70
N SER A 31 -21.18 5.59 -2.26
CA SER A 31 -20.43 6.84 -2.40
C SER A 31 -19.16 6.83 -1.54
N VAL A 32 -19.28 6.43 -0.27
CA VAL A 32 -18.15 6.31 0.67
C VAL A 32 -17.15 5.28 0.17
N LEU A 33 -17.63 4.10 -0.26
CA LEU A 33 -16.77 3.06 -0.84
C LEU A 33 -15.94 3.60 -2.00
N ARG A 34 -16.59 4.29 -2.96
CA ARG A 34 -15.90 4.85 -4.14
C ARG A 34 -14.83 5.84 -3.74
N GLN A 35 -15.12 6.75 -2.81
CA GLN A 35 -14.16 7.74 -2.35
C GLN A 35 -12.95 7.09 -1.68
N LYS A 36 -13.18 6.14 -0.76
CA LYS A 36 -12.13 5.46 0.00
C LYS A 36 -11.27 4.60 -0.90
N LEU A 37 -11.88 3.83 -1.80
CA LEU A 37 -11.15 2.98 -2.75
C LEU A 37 -10.31 3.82 -3.72
N LYS A 38 -10.88 4.92 -4.27
CA LYS A 38 -10.14 5.82 -5.15
C LYS A 38 -8.94 6.43 -4.43
N TYR A 39 -9.13 6.88 -3.20
CA TYR A 39 -8.02 7.36 -2.38
C TYR A 39 -6.95 6.28 -2.19
N ALA A 40 -7.35 5.06 -1.78
CA ALA A 40 -6.40 3.98 -1.53
C ALA A 40 -5.57 3.61 -2.75
N ILE A 41 -6.17 3.55 -3.94
CA ILE A 41 -5.45 3.25 -5.19
C ILE A 41 -4.39 4.31 -5.51
N HIS A 42 -4.65 5.59 -5.24
CA HIS A 42 -3.71 6.67 -5.56
C HIS A 42 -2.65 6.93 -4.49
N PHE A 43 -2.92 6.58 -3.23
CA PHE A 43 -2.10 7.02 -2.10
C PHE A 43 -1.55 5.88 -1.23
N CYS A 44 -2.05 4.64 -1.38
CA CYS A 44 -1.53 3.51 -0.64
C CYS A 44 -0.58 2.68 -1.52
N LYS A 45 0.73 2.78 -1.26
CA LYS A 45 1.79 2.05 -1.98
C LYS A 45 1.55 0.54 -2.10
N SER A 46 0.91 -0.09 -1.11
CA SER A 46 0.62 -1.53 -1.13
C SER A 46 -0.58 -1.92 -2.00
N ILE A 47 -1.45 -0.96 -2.30
CA ILE A 47 -2.60 -1.11 -3.20
C ILE A 47 -2.20 -0.68 -4.62
N ASP A 48 -1.30 0.29 -4.71
CA ASP A 48 -0.64 0.70 -5.95
C ASP A 48 0.36 -0.38 -6.41
N THR A 49 -0.17 -1.43 -7.03
CA THR A 49 0.60 -2.61 -7.44
C THR A 49 1.49 -2.39 -8.68
N ASP A 50 1.38 -1.24 -9.34
CA ASP A 50 2.02 -1.01 -10.63
C ASP A 50 3.47 -0.53 -10.51
N GLU A 51 3.82 0.19 -9.43
CA GLU A 51 5.18 0.72 -9.26
C GLU A 51 6.16 -0.38 -8.81
N TYR A 52 5.73 -1.28 -7.91
CA TYR A 52 6.59 -2.37 -7.42
C TYR A 52 6.85 -3.47 -8.47
N ALA A 53 5.84 -3.77 -9.30
CA ALA A 53 5.97 -4.76 -10.37
C ALA A 53 6.96 -4.31 -11.47
N ARG A 54 7.03 -3.00 -11.76
CA ARG A 54 7.97 -2.45 -12.75
C ARG A 54 9.43 -2.50 -12.27
N VAL A 55 9.68 -2.27 -10.98
CA VAL A 55 11.03 -2.34 -10.41
C VAL A 55 11.57 -3.78 -10.50
N GLN A 56 10.76 -4.79 -10.21
CA GLN A 56 11.16 -6.20 -10.33
C GLN A 56 11.41 -6.65 -11.79
N GLN A 57 10.75 -6.03 -12.78
CA GLN A 57 11.02 -6.34 -14.18
C GLN A 57 12.34 -5.72 -14.68
N ALA A 58 12.78 -4.58 -14.11
CA ALA A 58 14.01 -3.90 -14.54
C ALA A 58 15.29 -4.49 -13.91
N THR A 59 15.21 -5.10 -12.73
CA THR A 59 16.39 -5.59 -11.98
C THR A 59 16.78 -7.05 -12.28
N ASN A 60 16.16 -7.71 -13.27
CA ASN A 60 16.64 -9.02 -13.77
C ASN A 60 17.75 -8.90 -14.84
N SER A 61 18.36 -7.71 -14.94
CA SER A 61 19.61 -7.49 -15.66
C SER A 61 20.72 -7.37 -14.62
N ASP A 62 21.47 -8.45 -14.43
CA ASP A 62 22.79 -8.56 -13.78
C ASP A 62 23.26 -7.38 -12.90
N THR A 63 23.23 -7.54 -11.58
CA THR A 63 24.33 -7.13 -10.69
C THR A 63 24.18 -7.76 -9.29
N ASP A 64 25.20 -8.53 -8.91
CA ASP A 64 25.57 -8.89 -7.54
C ASP A 64 25.61 -7.69 -6.59
N ASP A 65 25.33 -7.97 -5.31
CA ASP A 65 25.75 -7.27 -4.10
C ASP A 65 25.53 -5.73 -3.99
N THR A 66 24.79 -5.30 -2.98
CA THR A 66 25.37 -4.63 -1.79
C THR A 66 24.26 -4.09 -0.87
N ASP A 67 24.37 -4.48 0.39
CA ASP A 67 23.74 -3.84 1.54
C ASP A 67 24.14 -2.34 1.59
N SER A 68 23.17 -1.46 1.80
CA SER A 68 23.44 -0.06 2.18
C SER A 68 22.29 0.48 3.01
N LEU A 69 22.34 0.08 4.28
CA LEU A 69 21.97 0.89 5.42
C LEU A 69 22.74 2.23 5.39
N ALA A 70 22.08 3.34 5.03
CA ALA A 70 22.44 4.68 5.51
C ALA A 70 21.37 5.69 5.10
N SER A 71 20.44 5.98 6.01
CA SER A 71 19.81 7.31 6.05
C SER A 71 20.48 8.05 7.20
N GLU A 72 21.60 8.71 6.93
CA GLU A 72 22.24 9.60 7.90
C GLU A 72 21.39 10.87 8.09
N GLU A 73 21.01 11.09 9.33
CA GLU A 73 20.44 12.32 9.87
C GLU A 73 21.42 13.47 9.65
N HIS A 74 20.98 14.53 8.96
CA HIS A 74 21.67 15.80 8.91
C HIS A 74 21.40 16.57 10.21
N THR A 75 22.28 16.42 11.21
CA THR A 75 22.37 17.34 12.35
C THR A 75 23.64 18.19 12.23
N SER A 76 23.39 19.49 12.11
CA SER A 76 24.26 20.67 12.19
C SER A 76 25.56 20.53 12.98
N LEU A 77 26.65 21.08 12.42
CA LEU A 77 27.49 22.13 13.02
C LEU A 77 28.34 22.81 11.93
#